data_AF-A0A4S4DNV9-F1
#
_entry.id   AF-A0A4S4DNV9-F1
#
_cell.length_a   1.000
_cell.length_b   1.000
_cell.length_c   1.000
_cell.angle_alpha   90.00
_cell.angle_beta   90.00
_cell.angle_gamma   90.00
#
_symmetry.space_group_name_H-M   'P 1'
#
loop_
_entity.id
_entity.type
_entity.pdbx_description
1 polymer ?
#
loop_
_entity_poly.entity_id
_entity_poly.type
_entity_poly.pdbx_seq_one_letter_code
_entity_poly.pdbx_strand_id
1 'polypeptide(L)'
;MLDYVNASVISSMEGVIGIKTYFVKDKRPFISFNRHFKEIFQSKYPEEYNFEPGIHAIRAFDSIIVITNALNSIRGNNRSPSMLLKSILLSNFTSLSGRIHFQSRQLWQSPLFSIVNVIGKSYKELGFWSSKFGFTENNKSINDDGSDDNMEALEDLVTWTGNLKHTPKGRVMLTNTEAMRIGVPSKTAFEKFVKVEAISNSTEKRYSGFCIDVFEEVLKIVQKKYPIRVDYFPYDGTYEGLIDEVFYKLYVVDYVWNGTILKTFDAAIGDITILANRSKYVEFTQPFIESRLTMIVTAKPEAQKAWMFLRPFTKEMWVFTSAILFYTVFIVWLLERQSNPEFEGPWRNQLATALWFTYSSLFFTQRERVHSNYTRVVVLVWLFVVLALNSSYTANLSSMLTVSRLESSVTNVEWLRRNNAKVGCDADSFIGDYLVNNLKFKMDNLKKIHSEYDYPSELQTSNITAAFLELPYEKAFLLENCNGYIATELPDRFGGFGFIPYATKQTNTD
;
A
#
# COMPACT_ATOMS: atom_id res chain seq x y z
N MET A 1 -6.79 23.42 -39.94
CA MET A 1 -7.03 22.00 -40.27
C MET A 1 -8.46 21.80 -40.78
N LEU A 2 -9.48 22.30 -40.07
CA LEU A 2 -10.90 22.21 -40.48
C LEU A 2 -11.21 22.67 -41.92
N ASP A 3 -10.48 23.67 -42.45
CA ASP A 3 -10.68 24.15 -43.83
C ASP A 3 -10.24 23.15 -44.94
N TYR A 4 -9.57 22.06 -44.57
CA TYR A 4 -9.01 21.04 -45.49
C TYR A 4 -9.64 19.66 -45.30
N VAL A 5 -10.67 19.55 -44.46
CA VAL A 5 -11.30 18.27 -44.09
C VAL A 5 -12.59 18.11 -44.87
N ASN A 6 -12.84 16.92 -45.44
CA ASN A 6 -14.06 16.62 -46.18
C ASN A 6 -15.30 16.77 -45.27
N ALA A 7 -16.42 17.24 -45.81
CA ALA A 7 -17.68 17.43 -45.09
C ALA A 7 -18.18 16.17 -44.37
N SER A 8 -17.89 14.98 -44.89
CA SER A 8 -18.18 13.70 -44.24
C SER A 8 -17.39 13.50 -42.94
N VAL A 9 -16.12 13.90 -42.93
CA VAL A 9 -15.25 13.83 -41.75
C VAL A 9 -15.63 14.94 -40.76
N ILE A 10 -16.00 16.14 -41.23
CA ILE A 10 -16.53 17.21 -40.37
C ILE A 10 -17.79 16.75 -39.64
N SER A 11 -18.70 16.03 -40.31
CA SER A 11 -19.89 15.49 -39.63
C SER A 11 -19.60 14.45 -38.55
N SER A 12 -18.45 13.77 -38.60
CA SER A 12 -18.03 12.86 -37.53
C SER A 12 -17.39 13.58 -36.33
N MET A 13 -17.12 14.88 -36.47
CA MET A 13 -16.50 15.74 -35.46
C MET A 13 -17.52 16.63 -34.75
N GLU A 14 -18.80 16.25 -34.72
CA GLU A 14 -19.83 17.03 -34.03
C GLU A 14 -19.45 17.29 -32.56
N GLY A 15 -19.62 18.53 -32.08
CA GLY A 15 -19.26 18.93 -30.73
C GLY A 15 -17.77 19.17 -30.48
N VAL A 16 -16.92 19.06 -31.51
CA VAL A 16 -15.49 19.38 -31.42
C VAL A 16 -15.28 20.89 -31.46
N ILE A 17 -14.48 21.39 -30.52
CA ILE A 17 -13.99 22.77 -30.50
C ILE A 17 -12.66 22.83 -31.25
N GLY A 18 -12.56 23.78 -32.19
CA GLY A 18 -11.37 24.02 -33.00
C GLY A 18 -10.90 25.46 -32.95
N ILE A 19 -9.68 25.68 -33.43
CA ILE A 19 -9.05 27.01 -33.52
C ILE A 19 -8.65 27.28 -34.97
N LYS A 20 -8.97 28.48 -35.46
CA LYS A 20 -8.64 28.97 -36.80
C LYS A 20 -7.92 30.31 -36.71
N THR A 21 -6.93 30.57 -37.57
CA THR A 21 -6.34 31.93 -37.64
C THR A 21 -7.32 32.88 -38.32
N TYR A 22 -7.66 33.96 -37.64
CA TYR A 22 -8.52 35.01 -38.18
C TYR A 22 -7.72 36.01 -39.02
N PHE A 23 -8.31 36.44 -40.13
CA PHE A 23 -7.80 37.51 -40.98
C PHE A 23 -8.99 38.25 -41.60
N VAL A 24 -8.82 39.53 -41.90
CA VAL A 24 -9.91 40.41 -42.34
C VAL A 24 -10.24 40.14 -43.81
N LYS A 25 -11.45 39.62 -44.07
CA LYS A 25 -11.92 39.28 -45.42
C LYS A 25 -12.57 40.44 -46.16
N ASP A 26 -13.10 41.43 -45.44
CA ASP A 26 -13.93 42.50 -46.03
C ASP A 26 -13.12 43.62 -46.70
N LYS A 27 -11.78 43.55 -46.66
CA LYS A 27 -10.92 44.55 -47.29
C LYS A 27 -10.80 44.28 -48.80
N ARG A 28 -10.90 45.35 -49.61
CA ARG A 28 -10.78 45.29 -51.08
C ARG A 28 -9.58 44.47 -51.60
N PRO A 29 -8.36 44.56 -51.04
CA PRO A 29 -7.23 43.74 -51.48
C PRO A 29 -7.48 42.24 -51.33
N PHE A 30 -8.12 41.82 -50.23
CA PHE A 30 -8.47 40.42 -50.01
C PHE A 30 -9.55 39.97 -50.99
N ILE A 31 -10.60 40.77 -51.22
CA ILE A 31 -11.67 40.44 -52.16
C ILE A 31 -11.09 40.23 -53.57
N SER A 32 -10.19 41.10 -54.01
CA SER A 32 -9.51 40.97 -55.30
C SER A 32 -8.64 39.72 -55.37
N PHE A 33 -7.83 39.45 -54.35
CA PHE A 33 -7.01 38.24 -54.27
C PHE A 33 -7.87 36.97 -54.26
N ASN A 34 -8.91 36.92 -53.43
CA ASN A 34 -9.78 35.77 -53.27
C ASN A 34 -10.49 35.40 -54.57
N ARG A 35 -10.98 36.41 -55.32
CA ARG A 35 -11.61 36.17 -56.62
C ARG A 35 -10.67 35.48 -57.60
N HIS A 36 -9.47 36.03 -57.82
CA HIS A 36 -8.49 35.42 -58.72
C HIS A 36 -8.00 34.06 -58.21
N PHE A 37 -7.82 33.92 -56.89
CA PHE A 37 -7.41 32.65 -56.29
C PHE A 37 -8.45 31.57 -56.57
N LYS A 38 -9.74 31.84 -56.31
CA LYS A 38 -10.84 30.90 -56.57
C LYS A 38 -10.92 30.50 -58.03
N GLU A 39 -10.87 31.46 -58.95
CA GLU A 39 -10.91 31.20 -60.40
C GLU A 39 -9.80 30.21 -60.82
N ILE A 40 -8.57 30.46 -60.40
CA ILE A 40 -7.41 29.62 -60.74
C ILE A 40 -7.46 28.27 -60.01
N PHE A 41 -7.84 28.28 -58.74
CA PHE A 41 -7.83 27.09 -57.89
C PHE A 41 -8.92 26.10 -58.28
N GLN A 42 -10.14 26.58 -58.56
CA GLN A 42 -11.24 25.76 -59.09
C GLN A 42 -10.89 25.13 -60.44
N SER A 43 -10.24 25.88 -61.33
CA SER A 43 -9.82 25.35 -62.64
C SER A 43 -8.77 24.24 -62.53
N LYS A 44 -7.91 24.28 -61.51
CA LYS A 44 -6.83 23.29 -61.32
C LYS A 44 -7.24 22.10 -60.47
N TYR A 45 -8.16 22.30 -59.52
CA TYR A 45 -8.57 21.31 -58.53
C TYR A 45 -10.11 21.26 -58.44
N PRO A 46 -10.80 20.73 -59.47
CA PRO A 46 -12.26 20.70 -59.51
C PRO A 46 -12.88 19.75 -58.47
N GLU A 47 -12.11 18.76 -57.99
CA GLU A 47 -12.55 17.74 -57.02
C GLU A 47 -12.60 18.25 -55.56
N GLU A 48 -12.04 19.43 -55.29
CA GLU A 48 -12.00 20.02 -53.95
C GLU A 48 -13.36 20.63 -53.56
N TYR A 49 -13.76 20.48 -52.30
CA TYR A 49 -15.04 21.01 -51.82
C TYR A 49 -14.97 22.44 -51.29
N ASN A 50 -13.77 22.90 -50.89
CA ASN A 50 -13.54 24.23 -50.35
C ASN A 50 -12.51 24.98 -51.19
N PHE A 51 -12.96 26.05 -51.84
CA PHE A 51 -12.12 26.89 -52.71
C PHE A 51 -11.62 28.17 -52.03
N GLU A 52 -11.95 28.38 -50.75
CA GLU A 52 -11.46 29.54 -50.00
C GLU A 52 -9.96 29.40 -49.69
N PRO A 53 -9.16 30.48 -49.83
CA PRO A 53 -7.75 30.45 -49.50
C PRO A 53 -7.56 30.26 -47.98
N GLY A 54 -6.80 29.23 -47.61
CA GLY A 54 -6.35 29.04 -46.24
C GLY A 54 -5.25 30.04 -45.83
N ILE A 55 -4.98 30.11 -44.52
CA ILE A 55 -3.96 31.03 -43.97
C ILE A 55 -2.57 30.87 -44.60
N HIS A 56 -2.20 29.65 -45.01
CA HIS A 56 -0.91 29.40 -45.65
C HIS A 56 -0.81 30.04 -47.05
N ALA A 57 -1.89 30.00 -47.83
CA ALA A 57 -1.92 30.67 -49.15
C ALA A 57 -1.79 32.18 -48.99
N ILE A 58 -2.47 32.74 -47.99
CA ILE A 58 -2.42 34.17 -47.65
C ILE A 58 -1.00 34.56 -47.19
N ARG A 59 -0.38 33.77 -46.30
CA ARG A 59 0.99 34.02 -45.82
C ARG A 59 2.03 33.87 -46.93
N ALA A 60 1.81 32.98 -47.90
CA ALA A 60 2.68 32.84 -49.06
C ALA A 60 2.63 34.12 -49.93
N PHE A 61 1.43 34.64 -50.19
CA PHE A 61 1.25 35.92 -50.88
C PHE A 61 1.95 37.06 -50.14
N ASP A 62 1.68 37.18 -48.83
CA ASP A 62 2.28 38.21 -47.99
C ASP A 62 3.81 38.13 -47.98
N SER A 63 4.39 36.93 -47.96
CA SER A 63 5.84 36.72 -48.01
C SER A 63 6.45 37.25 -49.30
N ILE A 64 5.78 37.05 -50.44
CA ILE A 64 6.22 37.58 -51.74
C ILE A 64 6.15 39.12 -51.74
N ILE A 65 5.11 39.70 -51.17
CA ILE A 65 4.98 41.16 -51.05
C ILE A 65 6.08 41.75 -50.17
N VAL A 66 6.39 41.12 -49.04
CA VAL A 66 7.52 41.53 -48.16
C VAL A 66 8.83 41.55 -48.93
N ILE A 67 9.14 40.47 -49.65
CA ILE A 67 10.38 40.36 -50.43
C ILE A 67 10.42 41.40 -51.55
N THR A 68 9.29 41.61 -52.23
CA THR A 68 9.19 42.58 -53.34
C THR A 68 9.39 44.01 -52.84
N ASN A 69 8.74 44.38 -51.74
CA ASN A 69 8.91 45.69 -51.11
C ASN A 69 10.34 45.88 -50.62
N ALA A 70 10.94 44.85 -50.03
CA ALA A 70 12.32 44.89 -49.59
C ALA A 70 13.29 45.11 -50.76
N LEU A 71 13.11 44.40 -51.88
CA LEU A 71 13.90 44.56 -53.10
C LEU A 71 13.76 45.97 -53.70
N ASN A 72 12.55 46.52 -53.74
CA ASN A 72 12.28 47.85 -54.28
C ASN A 72 12.87 48.97 -53.40
N SER A 73 13.01 48.74 -52.10
CA SER A 73 13.62 49.72 -51.17
C SER A 73 15.14 49.82 -51.31
N ILE A 74 15.81 48.80 -51.85
CA ILE A 74 17.26 48.77 -52.04
C ILE A 74 17.58 49.52 -53.34
N ARG A 75 18.07 50.76 -53.22
CA ARG A 75 18.55 51.55 -54.37
C ARG A 75 20.01 51.21 -54.69
N GLY A 76 20.28 50.78 -55.92
CA GLY A 76 21.62 50.52 -56.46
C GLY A 76 21.87 49.06 -56.88
N ASN A 77 22.87 48.84 -57.75
CA ASN A 77 23.21 47.52 -58.31
C ASN A 77 23.87 46.55 -57.32
N ASN A 78 24.31 47.01 -56.15
CA ASN A 78 24.93 46.15 -55.12
C ASN A 78 23.89 45.65 -54.12
N ARG A 79 23.22 44.54 -54.46
CA ARG A 79 22.29 43.84 -53.56
C ARG A 79 23.05 42.79 -52.74
N SER A 80 23.48 43.15 -51.52
CA SER A 80 24.03 42.15 -50.60
C SER A 80 22.92 41.40 -49.85
N PRO A 81 23.13 40.12 -49.49
CA PRO A 81 22.17 39.37 -48.66
C PRO A 81 21.88 40.06 -47.30
N SER A 82 22.88 40.73 -46.72
CA SER A 82 22.73 41.46 -45.46
C SER A 82 21.85 42.71 -45.58
N MET A 83 21.93 43.42 -46.71
CA MET A 83 21.07 44.57 -47.00
C MET A 83 19.62 44.13 -47.22
N LEU A 84 19.40 43.01 -47.92
CA LEU A 84 18.08 42.44 -48.11
C LEU A 84 17.44 42.01 -46.79
N LEU A 85 18.19 41.29 -45.95
CA LEU A 85 17.70 40.89 -44.63
C LEU A 85 17.35 42.11 -43.76
N LYS A 86 18.19 43.15 -43.77
CA LYS A 86 17.90 44.39 -43.04
C LYS A 86 16.64 45.07 -43.55
N SER A 87 16.41 45.11 -44.86
CA SER A 87 15.20 45.70 -45.44
C SER A 87 13.93 44.90 -45.11
N ILE A 88 14.01 43.56 -45.15
CA ILE A 88 12.91 42.68 -44.73
C ILE A 88 12.53 42.94 -43.28
N LEU A 89 13.52 42.99 -42.37
CA LEU A 89 13.27 43.23 -40.94
C LEU A 89 12.72 44.64 -40.64
N LEU A 90 12.99 45.62 -41.50
CA LEU A 90 12.46 46.99 -41.38
C LEU A 90 11.06 47.16 -42.01
N SER A 91 10.51 46.13 -42.63
CA SER A 91 9.19 46.19 -43.27
C SER A 91 8.09 46.47 -42.25
N ASN A 92 7.25 47.47 -42.54
CA ASN A 92 6.09 47.85 -41.74
C ASN A 92 4.94 48.26 -42.67
N PHE A 93 4.07 47.33 -42.99
CA PHE A 93 2.92 47.59 -43.88
C PHE A 93 1.76 46.62 -43.59
N THR A 94 0.58 46.92 -44.09
CA THR A 94 -0.60 46.04 -43.96
C THR A 94 -0.76 45.21 -45.22
N SER A 95 -0.85 43.89 -45.07
CA SER A 95 -1.09 42.93 -46.15
C SER A 95 -2.35 42.09 -45.87
N LEU A 96 -2.51 40.94 -46.53
CA LEU A 96 -3.74 40.16 -46.46
C LEU A 96 -3.93 39.46 -45.10
N SER A 97 -2.85 38.97 -44.48
CA SER A 97 -2.94 38.33 -43.15
C SER A 97 -3.00 39.31 -41.98
N GLY A 98 -2.78 40.61 -42.22
CA GLY A 98 -2.71 41.62 -41.17
C GLY A 98 -1.54 42.58 -41.38
N ARG A 99 -1.10 43.24 -40.30
CA ARG A 99 0.03 44.16 -40.37
C ARG A 99 1.34 43.37 -40.17
N ILE A 100 2.23 43.51 -41.13
CA ILE A 100 3.53 42.85 -41.15
C ILE A 100 4.55 43.80 -40.55
N HIS A 101 5.10 43.40 -39.42
CA HIS A 101 6.17 44.09 -38.72
C HIS A 101 7.03 43.07 -37.99
N PHE A 102 8.36 43.20 -38.05
CA PHE A 102 9.28 42.26 -37.43
C PHE A 102 9.97 42.88 -36.20
N GLN A 103 10.01 42.14 -35.09
CA GLN A 103 10.82 42.45 -33.91
C GLN A 103 11.62 41.20 -33.53
N SER A 104 12.90 41.35 -33.20
CA SER A 104 13.76 40.22 -32.81
C SER A 104 13.78 39.06 -33.82
N ARG A 105 13.72 39.37 -35.12
CA ARG A 105 13.64 38.41 -36.24
C ARG A 105 12.35 37.57 -36.29
N GLN A 106 11.31 37.95 -35.55
CA GLN A 106 10.00 37.31 -35.56
C GLN A 106 8.91 38.31 -35.97
N LEU A 107 7.79 37.81 -36.49
CA LEU A 107 6.61 38.65 -36.77
C LEU A 107 6.05 39.13 -35.42
N TRP A 108 5.98 40.44 -35.23
CA TRP A 108 5.64 41.06 -33.96
C TRP A 108 4.17 40.92 -33.57
N GLN A 109 3.27 40.83 -34.56
CA GLN A 109 1.84 40.78 -34.28
C GLN A 109 1.42 39.42 -33.75
N SER A 110 0.76 39.44 -32.58
CA SER A 110 0.05 38.27 -32.05
C SER A 110 -1.07 37.89 -33.01
N PRO A 111 -1.12 36.65 -33.51
CA PRO A 111 -2.22 36.20 -34.35
C PRO A 111 -3.54 36.27 -33.57
N LEU A 112 -4.58 36.82 -34.20
CA LEU A 112 -5.95 36.69 -33.73
C LEU A 112 -6.48 35.33 -34.18
N PHE A 113 -7.05 34.57 -33.26
CA PHE A 113 -7.64 33.28 -33.55
C PHE A 113 -9.16 33.38 -33.44
N SER A 114 -9.87 32.64 -34.28
CA SER A 114 -11.30 32.39 -34.20
C SER A 114 -11.49 31.01 -33.57
N ILE A 115 -12.26 30.96 -32.49
CA ILE A 115 -12.70 29.71 -31.86
C ILE A 115 -13.96 29.27 -32.57
N VAL A 116 -13.97 28.02 -33.03
CA VAL A 116 -15.08 27.45 -33.79
C VAL A 116 -15.59 26.19 -33.12
N ASN A 117 -16.88 25.94 -33.22
CA ASN A 117 -17.52 24.70 -32.78
C ASN A 117 -18.15 23.99 -33.97
N VAL A 118 -17.86 22.70 -34.13
CA VAL A 118 -18.37 21.89 -35.25
C VAL A 118 -19.81 21.45 -34.95
N ILE A 119 -20.73 21.84 -35.84
CA ILE A 119 -22.15 21.54 -35.75
C ILE A 119 -22.61 20.95 -37.10
N GLY A 120 -22.92 19.65 -37.10
CA GLY A 120 -23.28 18.91 -38.30
C GLY A 120 -22.18 18.94 -39.35
N LYS A 121 -22.50 19.38 -40.58
CA LYS A 121 -21.55 19.46 -41.71
C LYS A 121 -20.77 20.77 -41.78
N SER A 122 -20.91 21.64 -40.79
CA SER A 122 -20.32 22.98 -40.78
C SER A 122 -19.76 23.32 -39.40
N TYR A 123 -19.16 24.49 -39.25
CA TYR A 123 -18.75 25.02 -37.96
C TYR A 123 -19.35 26.40 -37.72
N LYS A 124 -19.67 26.67 -36.46
CA LYS A 124 -20.11 27.97 -35.98
C LYS A 124 -18.93 28.68 -35.32
N GLU A 125 -18.67 29.91 -35.72
CA GLU A 125 -17.72 30.79 -35.03
C GLU A 125 -18.32 31.24 -33.70
N LEU A 126 -17.59 30.98 -32.61
CA LEU A 126 -18.02 31.31 -31.25
C LEU A 126 -17.47 32.64 -30.77
N GLY A 127 -16.28 33.02 -31.25
CA GLY A 127 -15.63 34.28 -30.89
C GLY A 127 -14.15 34.26 -31.25
N PHE A 128 -13.42 35.25 -30.75
CA PHE A 128 -12.02 35.48 -31.06
C PHE A 128 -11.15 35.37 -29.82
N TRP A 129 -9.92 34.87 -29.99
CA TRP A 129 -8.93 34.80 -28.93
C TRP A 129 -7.62 35.43 -29.35
N SER A 130 -7.02 36.22 -28.45
CA SER A 130 -5.67 36.73 -28.62
C SER A 130 -4.89 36.68 -27.30
N SER A 131 -3.57 36.59 -27.40
CA SER A 131 -2.69 36.60 -26.22
C SER A 131 -2.78 37.88 -25.39
N LYS A 132 -3.32 38.98 -25.94
CA LYS A 132 -3.41 40.28 -25.24
C LYS A 132 -4.73 40.50 -24.54
N PHE A 133 -5.83 39.99 -25.11
CA PHE A 133 -7.19 40.32 -24.70
C PHE A 133 -8.02 39.09 -24.28
N GLY A 134 -7.46 37.89 -24.30
CA GLY A 134 -8.20 36.67 -23.99
C GLY A 134 -9.28 36.36 -25.04
N PHE A 135 -10.35 35.68 -24.63
CA PHE A 135 -11.51 35.36 -25.48
C PHE A 135 -12.52 36.52 -25.48
N THR A 136 -13.09 36.81 -26.66
CA THR A 136 -14.08 37.86 -26.88
C THR A 136 -15.11 37.42 -27.93
N GLU A 137 -16.40 37.58 -27.68
CA GLU A 137 -17.46 37.20 -28.64
C GLU A 137 -17.50 38.13 -29.87
N ASN A 138 -17.13 39.42 -29.72
CA ASN A 138 -17.30 40.43 -30.76
C ASN A 138 -15.97 41.06 -31.19
N ASN A 139 -15.73 41.18 -32.50
CA ASN A 139 -14.53 41.81 -33.08
C ASN A 139 -14.38 43.31 -32.76
N LYS A 140 -15.42 43.96 -32.21
CA LYS A 140 -15.47 45.41 -31.98
C LYS A 140 -14.95 45.85 -30.59
N SER A 141 -14.73 44.93 -29.67
CA SER A 141 -14.33 45.22 -28.28
C SER A 141 -12.85 44.90 -27.98
N ILE A 142 -11.96 45.00 -28.97
CA ILE A 142 -10.51 44.78 -28.79
C ILE A 142 -9.82 46.00 -28.09
N ASN A 143 -10.59 47.02 -27.71
CA ASN A 143 -10.08 48.25 -27.09
C ASN A 143 -10.43 48.40 -25.60
N ASP A 144 -11.19 47.48 -25.01
CA ASP A 144 -11.57 47.55 -23.59
C ASP A 144 -10.79 46.52 -22.77
N ASP A 145 -10.38 46.93 -21.57
CA ASP A 145 -9.53 46.18 -20.65
C ASP A 145 -10.21 44.85 -20.27
N GLY A 146 -9.44 43.76 -20.29
CA GLY A 146 -9.97 42.40 -20.20
C GLY A 146 -10.58 42.08 -18.84
N SER A 147 -11.87 41.77 -18.82
CA SER A 147 -12.53 41.11 -17.69
C SER A 147 -12.50 39.58 -17.85
N ASP A 148 -12.24 38.87 -16.74
CA ASP A 148 -12.28 37.41 -16.64
C ASP A 148 -13.67 36.79 -16.93
N ASP A 149 -14.73 37.62 -16.98
CA ASP A 149 -16.14 37.20 -17.19
C ASP A 149 -16.42 36.59 -18.57
N ASN A 150 -15.53 36.73 -19.55
CA ASN A 150 -15.79 36.26 -20.91
C ASN A 150 -15.68 34.73 -21.08
N MET A 151 -15.13 33.99 -20.11
CA MET A 151 -14.98 32.53 -20.22
C MET A 151 -16.30 31.80 -19.94
N GLU A 152 -17.14 32.28 -19.01
CA GLU A 152 -18.48 31.71 -18.77
C GLU A 152 -19.38 31.83 -20.01
N ALA A 153 -19.25 32.92 -20.77
CA ALA A 153 -19.98 33.10 -22.02
C ALA A 153 -19.64 32.04 -23.07
N LEU A 154 -18.41 31.48 -23.08
CA LEU A 154 -18.04 30.42 -24.00
C LEU A 154 -18.77 29.11 -23.69
N GLU A 155 -19.01 28.80 -22.40
CA GLU A 155 -19.70 27.57 -21.99
C GLU A 155 -21.14 27.52 -22.54
N ASP A 156 -21.85 28.65 -22.51
CA ASP A 156 -23.22 28.77 -23.02
C ASP A 156 -23.30 28.76 -24.57
N LEU A 157 -22.20 29.07 -25.24
CA LEU A 157 -22.12 29.15 -26.70
C LEU A 157 -21.76 27.80 -27.36
N VAL A 158 -21.11 26.89 -26.61
CA VAL A 158 -20.71 25.57 -27.11
C VAL A 158 -21.92 24.63 -27.13
N THR A 159 -22.08 23.97 -28.27
CA THR A 159 -23.04 22.88 -28.46
C THR A 159 -22.26 21.59 -28.57
N TRP A 160 -22.44 20.70 -27.58
CA TRP A 160 -21.81 19.39 -27.53
C TRP A 160 -22.63 18.36 -28.33
N THR A 161 -22.03 17.19 -28.58
CA THR A 161 -22.67 16.06 -29.30
C THR A 161 -24.08 15.79 -28.77
N GLY A 162 -25.06 15.69 -29.67
CA GLY A 162 -26.46 15.45 -29.28
C GLY A 162 -27.22 16.69 -28.83
N ASN A 163 -26.79 17.89 -29.24
CA ASN A 163 -27.39 19.20 -28.89
C ASN A 163 -27.39 19.53 -27.39
N LEU A 164 -26.42 19.01 -26.64
CA LEU A 164 -26.23 19.35 -25.24
C LEU A 164 -25.63 20.76 -25.13
N LYS A 165 -26.28 21.64 -24.38
CA LYS A 165 -25.81 23.01 -24.09
C LYS A 165 -24.99 23.13 -22.80
N HIS A 166 -24.91 22.05 -22.03
CA HIS A 166 -24.11 22.02 -20.80
C HIS A 166 -22.84 21.21 -21.03
N THR A 167 -21.73 21.67 -20.44
CA THR A 167 -20.45 20.98 -20.48
C THR A 167 -20.60 19.57 -19.88
N PRO A 168 -20.34 18.49 -20.66
CA PRO A 168 -20.40 17.14 -20.13
C PRO A 168 -19.36 16.99 -19.02
N LYS A 169 -19.81 16.57 -17.83
CA LYS A 169 -18.94 16.38 -16.67
C LYS A 169 -18.08 15.13 -16.83
N GLY A 170 -17.03 15.21 -17.64
CA GLY A 170 -15.96 14.21 -17.77
C GLY A 170 -16.42 12.75 -17.91
N ARG A 171 -15.53 11.81 -17.58
CA ARG A 171 -15.91 10.40 -17.43
C ARG A 171 -16.88 10.30 -16.25
N VAL A 172 -18.15 10.11 -16.54
CA VAL A 172 -19.08 9.51 -15.59
C VAL A 172 -18.49 8.14 -15.23
N MET A 173 -18.17 7.89 -13.95
CA MET A 173 -17.93 6.53 -13.48
C MET A 173 -19.08 5.68 -14.02
N LEU A 174 -18.77 4.65 -14.82
CA LEU A 174 -19.73 3.74 -15.43
C LEU A 174 -20.61 3.12 -14.34
N THR A 175 -21.66 3.82 -13.93
CA THR A 175 -22.40 3.54 -12.69
C THR A 175 -23.54 2.56 -12.92
N ASN A 176 -23.58 1.81 -14.03
CA ASN A 176 -24.68 0.85 -14.20
C ASN A 176 -24.55 -0.33 -15.18
N THR A 177 -23.50 -0.48 -16.01
CA THR A 177 -23.52 -1.54 -17.03
C THR A 177 -22.71 -2.79 -16.71
N GLU A 178 -21.60 -2.69 -15.97
CA GLU A 178 -20.77 -3.87 -15.65
C GLU A 178 -20.43 -3.91 -14.15
N ALA A 179 -20.65 -5.08 -13.54
CA ALA A 179 -20.28 -5.32 -12.16
C ALA A 179 -18.75 -5.46 -12.05
N MET A 180 -18.18 -4.89 -10.99
CA MET A 180 -16.75 -5.00 -10.71
C MET A 180 -16.40 -6.45 -10.38
N ARG A 181 -15.45 -7.02 -11.12
CA ARG A 181 -15.07 -8.43 -10.98
C ARG A 181 -13.99 -8.55 -9.93
N ILE A 182 -14.31 -9.13 -8.78
CA ILE A 182 -13.37 -9.29 -7.68
C ILE A 182 -12.85 -10.72 -7.63
N GLY A 183 -11.53 -10.87 -7.68
CA GLY A 183 -10.87 -12.15 -7.47
C GLY A 183 -10.74 -12.49 -5.98
N VAL A 184 -11.09 -13.73 -5.62
CA VAL A 184 -10.99 -14.26 -4.26
C VAL A 184 -10.15 -15.54 -4.29
N PRO A 185 -9.07 -15.68 -3.49
CA PRO A 185 -8.29 -16.90 -3.47
C PRO A 185 -9.16 -18.06 -2.95
N SER A 186 -9.16 -19.18 -3.66
CA SER A 186 -9.91 -20.38 -3.26
C SER A 186 -9.05 -21.41 -2.53
N LYS A 187 -7.73 -21.36 -2.73
CA LYS A 187 -6.75 -22.21 -2.05
C LYS A 187 -6.14 -21.45 -0.89
N THR A 188 -6.72 -21.61 0.29
CA THR A 188 -6.23 -21.01 1.53
C THR A 188 -6.02 -22.11 2.55
N ALA A 189 -4.96 -22.00 3.34
CA ALA A 189 -4.66 -22.95 4.42
C ALA A 189 -5.46 -22.64 5.71
N PHE A 190 -6.18 -21.51 5.75
CA PHE A 190 -6.98 -21.08 6.89
C PHE A 190 -8.34 -20.57 6.42
N GLU A 191 -9.34 -21.46 6.43
CA GLU A 191 -10.70 -21.18 5.93
C GLU A 191 -11.39 -20.06 6.72
N LYS A 192 -10.98 -19.81 7.96
CA LYS A 192 -11.52 -18.74 8.80
C LYS A 192 -11.34 -17.34 8.21
N PHE A 193 -10.29 -17.13 7.42
CA PHE A 193 -10.01 -15.82 6.83
C PHE A 193 -10.67 -15.66 5.46
N VAL A 194 -10.61 -16.71 4.64
CA VAL A 194 -11.25 -16.78 3.34
C VAL A 194 -11.65 -18.22 3.07
N LYS A 195 -12.91 -18.43 2.72
CA LYS A 195 -13.46 -19.71 2.34
C LYS A 195 -14.33 -19.56 1.09
N VAL A 196 -14.14 -20.48 0.16
CA VAL A 196 -14.93 -20.56 -1.07
C VAL A 196 -15.56 -21.94 -1.15
N GLU A 197 -16.87 -22.02 -0.90
CA GLU A 197 -17.64 -23.27 -0.93
C GLU A 197 -18.49 -23.34 -2.21
N ALA A 198 -18.57 -24.53 -2.82
CA ALA A 198 -19.55 -24.76 -3.88
C ALA A 198 -20.94 -24.98 -3.27
N ILE A 199 -21.94 -24.24 -3.74
CA ILE A 199 -23.33 -24.47 -3.30
C ILE A 199 -23.84 -25.72 -4.01
N SER A 200 -24.30 -26.71 -3.24
CA SER A 200 -24.86 -27.95 -3.79
C SER A 200 -25.98 -27.65 -4.80
N ASN A 201 -25.81 -28.14 -6.04
CA ASN A 201 -26.70 -27.96 -7.19
C ASN A 201 -26.72 -26.59 -7.89
N SER A 202 -25.72 -25.72 -7.67
CA SER A 202 -25.55 -24.45 -8.42
C SER A 202 -24.12 -24.30 -8.95
N THR A 203 -23.95 -23.51 -10.02
CA THR A 203 -22.63 -23.00 -10.45
C THR A 203 -22.14 -21.84 -9.58
N GLU A 204 -22.99 -21.35 -8.68
CA GLU A 204 -22.72 -20.26 -7.76
C GLU A 204 -21.90 -20.74 -6.56
N LYS A 205 -20.86 -19.98 -6.22
CA LYS A 205 -19.99 -20.25 -5.08
C LYS A 205 -20.35 -19.33 -3.92
N ARG A 206 -20.30 -19.85 -2.71
CA ARG A 206 -20.44 -19.09 -1.47
C ARG A 206 -19.07 -18.63 -1.00
N TYR A 207 -18.94 -17.34 -0.73
CA TYR A 207 -17.73 -16.71 -0.20
C TYR A 207 -17.98 -16.32 1.25
N SER A 208 -17.08 -16.72 2.15
CA SER A 208 -17.16 -16.39 3.57
C SER A 208 -15.77 -16.28 4.19
N GLY A 209 -15.70 -15.81 5.44
CA GLY A 209 -14.45 -15.65 6.18
C GLY A 209 -14.20 -14.20 6.56
N PHE A 210 -13.31 -14.00 7.54
CA PHE A 210 -13.05 -12.69 8.14
C PHE A 210 -12.74 -11.59 7.10
N CYS A 211 -11.90 -11.87 6.11
CA CYS A 211 -11.50 -10.87 5.12
C CYS A 211 -12.66 -10.50 4.18
N ILE A 212 -13.55 -11.44 3.89
CA ILE A 212 -14.75 -11.21 3.08
C ILE A 212 -15.76 -10.37 3.88
N ASP A 213 -15.97 -10.69 5.15
CA ASP A 213 -16.87 -9.94 6.03
C ASP A 213 -16.42 -8.48 6.19
N VAL A 214 -15.12 -8.24 6.37
CA VAL A 214 -14.54 -6.89 6.42
C VAL A 214 -14.80 -6.14 5.11
N PHE A 215 -14.59 -6.77 3.96
CA PHE A 215 -14.81 -6.15 2.66
C PHE A 215 -16.29 -5.81 2.42
N GLU A 216 -17.20 -6.70 2.80
CA GLU A 216 -18.66 -6.48 2.71
C GLU A 216 -19.11 -5.28 3.56
N GLU A 217 -18.56 -5.10 4.77
CA GLU A 217 -18.85 -3.91 5.57
C GLU A 217 -18.35 -2.61 4.91
N VAL A 218 -17.17 -2.66 4.28
CA VAL A 218 -16.67 -1.52 3.47
C VAL A 218 -17.59 -1.27 2.28
N LEU A 219 -18.00 -2.32 1.56
CA LEU A 219 -18.87 -2.22 0.40
C LEU A 219 -20.22 -1.58 0.75
N LYS A 220 -20.83 -1.96 1.88
CA LYS A 220 -22.08 -1.33 2.37
C LYS A 220 -21.94 0.17 2.59
N ILE A 221 -20.78 0.64 3.08
CA ILE A 221 -20.52 2.07 3.29
C ILE A 221 -20.36 2.79 1.95
N VAL A 222 -19.61 2.20 1.03
CA VAL A 222 -19.38 2.77 -0.31
C VAL A 222 -20.67 2.82 -1.12
N GLN A 223 -21.50 1.77 -1.05
CA GLN A 223 -22.77 1.65 -1.75
C GLN A 223 -23.81 2.71 -1.34
N LYS A 224 -23.71 3.27 -0.12
CA LYS A 224 -24.55 4.40 0.31
C LYS A 224 -24.27 5.68 -0.50
N LYS A 225 -23.06 5.82 -1.05
CA LYS A 225 -22.61 7.01 -1.78
C LYS A 225 -22.51 6.77 -3.28
N TYR A 226 -22.22 5.55 -3.71
CA TYR A 226 -22.00 5.18 -5.10
C TYR A 226 -22.74 3.87 -5.46
N PRO A 227 -23.56 3.82 -6.53
CA PRO A 227 -24.27 2.61 -6.92
C PRO A 227 -23.32 1.61 -7.63
N ILE A 228 -22.45 0.95 -6.86
CA ILE A 228 -21.45 -0.01 -7.36
C ILE A 228 -21.99 -1.43 -7.21
N ARG A 229 -21.95 -2.20 -8.30
CA ARG A 229 -22.21 -3.65 -8.31
C ARG A 229 -20.89 -4.42 -8.29
N VAL A 230 -20.86 -5.51 -7.54
CA VAL A 230 -19.65 -6.32 -7.31
C VAL A 230 -20.02 -7.79 -7.53
N ASP A 231 -19.20 -8.48 -8.30
CA ASP A 231 -19.31 -9.92 -8.53
C ASP A 231 -18.01 -10.61 -8.10
N TYR A 232 -18.13 -11.61 -7.22
CA TYR A 232 -17.00 -12.41 -6.75
C TYR A 232 -16.69 -13.58 -7.66
N PHE A 233 -15.40 -13.81 -7.90
CA PHE A 233 -14.90 -14.91 -8.71
C PHE A 233 -13.80 -15.66 -7.94
N PRO A 234 -13.85 -17.00 -7.93
CA PRO A 234 -12.83 -17.80 -7.29
C PRO A 234 -11.56 -17.83 -8.13
N TYR A 235 -10.40 -17.85 -7.48
CA TYR A 235 -9.11 -18.03 -8.13
C TYR A 235 -8.37 -19.24 -7.56
N ASP A 236 -8.24 -20.28 -8.40
CA ASP A 236 -7.70 -21.60 -8.02
C ASP A 236 -6.15 -21.71 -8.18
N GLY A 237 -5.44 -20.58 -8.21
CA GLY A 237 -3.99 -20.49 -8.35
C GLY A 237 -3.27 -19.98 -7.08
N THR A 238 -2.04 -19.48 -7.24
CA THR A 238 -1.25 -18.89 -6.15
C THR A 238 -1.60 -17.41 -5.93
N TYR A 239 -1.27 -16.86 -4.76
CA TYR A 239 -1.46 -15.42 -4.50
C TYR A 239 -0.72 -14.53 -5.52
N GLU A 240 0.48 -14.93 -5.95
CA GLU A 240 1.22 -14.19 -7.00
C GLU A 240 0.44 -14.20 -8.33
N GLY A 241 -0.13 -15.33 -8.71
CA GLY A 241 -0.96 -15.43 -9.90
C GLY A 241 -2.24 -14.57 -9.82
N LEU A 242 -2.87 -14.48 -8.64
CA LEU A 242 -4.03 -13.61 -8.42
C LEU A 242 -3.66 -12.13 -8.59
N ILE A 243 -2.50 -11.74 -8.07
CA ILE A 243 -1.96 -10.38 -8.19
C ILE A 243 -1.65 -10.06 -9.65
N ASP A 244 -1.04 -11.00 -10.36
CA ASP A 244 -0.74 -10.89 -11.79
C ASP A 244 -2.03 -10.67 -12.62
N GLU A 245 -3.13 -11.38 -12.33
CA GLU A 245 -4.41 -11.19 -13.04
C GLU A 245 -5.01 -9.79 -12.84
N VAL A 246 -4.79 -9.16 -11.68
CA VAL A 246 -5.18 -7.76 -11.44
C VAL A 246 -4.23 -6.81 -12.18
N PHE A 247 -2.93 -7.08 -12.14
CA PHE A 247 -1.91 -6.27 -12.79
C PHE A 247 -2.03 -6.27 -14.32
N TYR A 248 -2.18 -7.44 -14.95
CA TYR A 248 -2.24 -7.56 -16.41
C TYR A 248 -3.47 -6.87 -17.01
N LYS A 249 -4.59 -6.78 -16.26
CA LYS A 249 -5.76 -5.99 -16.67
C LYS A 249 -5.42 -4.54 -16.98
N LEU A 250 -4.43 -3.98 -16.26
CA LEU A 250 -4.03 -2.58 -16.38
C LEU A 250 -3.23 -2.30 -17.67
N TYR A 251 -2.49 -3.31 -18.16
CA TYR A 251 -1.56 -3.14 -19.28
C TYR A 251 -2.07 -3.70 -20.59
N VAL A 252 -3.04 -4.62 -20.56
CA VAL A 252 -3.52 -5.31 -21.76
C VAL A 252 -5.03 -5.34 -21.77
N VAL A 253 -5.60 -4.66 -22.77
CA VAL A 253 -6.97 -4.89 -23.23
C VAL A 253 -6.95 -6.22 -23.99
N ASP A 254 -7.44 -7.29 -23.38
CA ASP A 254 -7.69 -8.61 -23.96
C ASP A 254 -6.50 -9.29 -24.68
N TYR A 255 -5.59 -9.93 -23.92
CA TYR A 255 -4.72 -10.97 -24.50
C TYR A 255 -5.48 -12.29 -24.58
N VAL A 256 -5.68 -12.79 -25.81
CA VAL A 256 -6.01 -14.19 -26.05
C VAL A 256 -4.70 -14.95 -26.16
N TRP A 257 -4.30 -15.64 -25.10
CA TRP A 257 -3.19 -16.60 -25.15
C TRP A 257 -3.77 -18.01 -25.37
N ASN A 258 -3.37 -18.69 -26.45
CA ASN A 258 -3.85 -20.05 -26.79
C ASN A 258 -5.39 -20.22 -26.77
N GLY A 259 -6.15 -19.23 -27.24
CA GLY A 259 -7.61 -19.33 -27.32
C GLY A 259 -8.35 -19.25 -25.98
N THR A 260 -7.67 -18.95 -24.88
CA THR A 260 -8.29 -18.79 -23.56
C THR A 260 -8.29 -17.30 -23.18
N ILE A 261 -9.47 -16.75 -22.93
CA ILE A 261 -9.63 -15.39 -22.38
C ILE A 261 -9.15 -15.44 -20.92
N LEU A 262 -8.05 -14.75 -20.60
CA LEU A 262 -7.61 -14.57 -19.21
C LEU A 262 -8.71 -13.82 -18.45
N LYS A 263 -9.16 -14.39 -17.33
CA LYS A 263 -10.21 -13.79 -16.50
C LYS A 263 -9.57 -12.70 -15.63
N THR A 264 -9.30 -11.55 -16.22
CA THR A 264 -8.73 -10.40 -15.50
C THR A 264 -9.70 -9.88 -14.43
N PHE A 265 -9.20 -9.62 -13.23
CA PHE A 265 -9.98 -9.07 -12.12
C PHE A 265 -9.77 -7.55 -11.98
N ASP A 266 -10.81 -6.84 -11.56
CA ASP A 266 -10.75 -5.42 -11.24
C ASP A 266 -10.09 -5.17 -9.88
N ALA A 267 -10.29 -6.09 -8.95
CA ALA A 267 -9.75 -6.02 -7.60
C ALA A 267 -9.53 -7.44 -7.08
N ALA A 268 -8.74 -7.57 -6.02
CA ALA A 268 -8.60 -8.84 -5.31
C ALA A 268 -8.78 -8.62 -3.81
N ILE A 269 -9.54 -9.52 -3.19
CA ILE A 269 -9.80 -9.51 -1.76
C ILE A 269 -9.46 -10.88 -1.16
N GLY A 270 -9.02 -10.85 0.09
CA GLY A 270 -8.66 -12.04 0.84
C GLY A 270 -7.62 -11.71 1.89
N ASP A 271 -7.02 -12.75 2.45
CA ASP A 271 -5.85 -12.71 3.33
C ASP A 271 -4.56 -12.45 2.54
N ILE A 272 -4.55 -11.38 1.76
CA ILE A 272 -3.42 -11.01 0.90
C ILE A 272 -2.43 -10.15 1.69
N THR A 273 -1.26 -10.71 1.97
CA THR A 273 -0.18 -9.98 2.65
C THR A 273 0.50 -8.97 1.74
N ILE A 274 0.63 -7.75 2.23
CA ILE A 274 1.37 -6.65 1.58
C ILE A 274 2.87 -6.95 1.70
N LEU A 275 3.52 -7.15 0.55
CA LEU A 275 4.95 -7.41 0.45
C LEU A 275 5.61 -6.42 -0.51
N ALA A 276 6.88 -6.09 -0.25
CA ALA A 276 7.63 -5.12 -1.05
C ALA A 276 7.81 -5.53 -2.53
N ASN A 277 7.83 -6.83 -2.84
CA ASN A 277 7.84 -7.32 -4.23
C ASN A 277 6.48 -7.10 -4.92
N ARG A 278 5.37 -7.35 -4.21
CA ARG A 278 4.00 -7.17 -4.72
C ARG A 278 3.66 -5.70 -4.94
N SER A 279 4.09 -4.82 -4.03
CA SER A 279 3.87 -3.37 -4.12
C SER A 279 4.57 -2.67 -5.29
N LYS A 280 5.43 -3.38 -6.05
CA LYS A 280 6.01 -2.86 -7.30
C LYS A 280 5.03 -2.90 -8.47
N TYR A 281 4.05 -3.82 -8.42
CA TYR A 281 3.14 -4.10 -9.52
C TYR A 281 1.74 -3.58 -9.23
N VAL A 282 1.27 -3.72 -7.99
CA VAL A 282 -0.07 -3.33 -7.57
C VAL A 282 -0.05 -2.41 -6.35
N GLU A 283 -1.07 -1.56 -6.25
CA GLU A 283 -1.33 -0.79 -5.04
C GLU A 283 -2.11 -1.65 -4.03
N PHE A 284 -2.01 -1.28 -2.75
CA PHE A 284 -2.75 -1.93 -1.67
C PHE A 284 -3.51 -0.89 -0.86
N THR A 285 -4.63 -1.29 -0.26
CA THR A 285 -5.26 -0.51 0.80
C THR A 285 -4.34 -0.40 2.00
N GLN A 286 -4.67 0.48 2.95
CA GLN A 286 -4.07 0.41 4.27
C GLN A 286 -4.30 -0.98 4.88
N PRO A 287 -3.31 -1.55 5.58
CA PRO A 287 -3.47 -2.85 6.19
C PRO A 287 -4.51 -2.81 7.29
N PHE A 288 -5.46 -3.74 7.24
CA PHE A 288 -6.52 -3.87 8.25
C PHE A 288 -6.18 -4.90 9.33
N ILE A 289 -5.20 -5.76 9.07
CA ILE A 289 -4.59 -6.67 10.06
C ILE A 289 -3.07 -6.58 9.96
N GLU A 290 -2.38 -6.50 11.10
CA GLU A 290 -0.92 -6.62 11.17
C GLU A 290 -0.47 -8.07 10.90
N SER A 291 0.58 -8.24 10.10
CA SER A 291 1.21 -9.54 9.84
C SER A 291 2.70 -9.52 10.20
N ARG A 292 3.14 -10.57 10.90
CA ARG A 292 4.52 -10.82 11.33
C ARG A 292 4.79 -12.31 11.28
N LEU A 293 6.05 -12.69 11.14
CA LEU A 293 6.42 -14.11 11.18
C LEU A 293 6.37 -14.63 12.61
N THR A 294 5.76 -15.79 12.81
CA THR A 294 5.67 -16.46 14.11
C THR A 294 6.16 -17.90 13.98
N MET A 295 6.62 -18.44 15.10
CA MET A 295 7.05 -19.84 15.22
C MET A 295 6.25 -20.52 16.32
N ILE A 296 5.52 -21.58 15.97
CA ILE A 296 4.74 -22.40 16.89
C ILE A 296 5.48 -23.70 17.17
N VAL A 297 5.59 -24.05 18.44
CA VAL A 297 6.24 -25.28 18.92
C VAL A 297 5.39 -25.96 19.97
N THR A 298 5.59 -27.26 20.17
CA THR A 298 4.96 -28.00 21.25
C THR A 298 5.50 -27.52 22.61
N ALA A 299 4.59 -27.25 23.54
CA ALA A 299 4.91 -26.93 24.91
C ALA A 299 5.40 -28.20 25.61
N LYS A 300 6.49 -28.11 26.39
CA LYS A 300 6.87 -29.23 27.24
C LYS A 300 5.81 -29.40 28.35
N PRO A 301 5.36 -30.62 28.64
CA PRO A 301 4.51 -30.85 29.80
C PRO A 301 5.24 -30.38 31.06
N GLU A 302 4.53 -29.68 31.95
CA GLU A 302 5.04 -29.20 33.24
C GLU A 302 5.78 -30.35 33.95
N ALA A 303 7.12 -30.25 34.04
CA ALA A 303 7.91 -31.27 34.72
C ALA A 303 7.45 -31.38 36.18
N GLN A 304 7.00 -32.59 36.56
CA GLN A 304 6.47 -33.02 37.86
C GLN A 304 6.58 -32.00 39.02
N LYS A 305 5.42 -31.50 39.46
CA LYS A 305 5.22 -30.60 40.63
C LYS A 305 5.83 -31.11 41.95
N ALA A 306 6.25 -32.38 42.03
CA ALA A 306 6.71 -33.04 43.25
C ALA A 306 7.91 -32.36 43.92
N TRP A 307 8.86 -31.78 43.17
CA TRP A 307 10.07 -31.13 43.72
C TRP A 307 10.06 -29.60 43.58
N MET A 308 8.89 -29.01 43.34
CA MET A 308 8.76 -27.57 43.09
C MET A 308 9.22 -26.72 44.28
N PHE A 309 9.14 -27.26 45.51
CA PHE A 309 9.56 -26.58 46.74
C PHE A 309 11.08 -26.34 46.86
N LEU A 310 11.93 -27.03 46.09
CA LEU A 310 13.39 -26.76 46.10
C LEU A 310 13.81 -25.67 45.10
N ARG A 311 12.95 -25.32 44.14
CA ARG A 311 13.24 -24.34 43.08
C ARG A 311 13.29 -22.86 43.51
N PRO A 312 12.62 -22.39 44.59
CA PRO A 312 12.61 -20.96 44.95
C PRO A 312 14.00 -20.39 45.29
N PHE A 313 14.94 -21.24 45.68
CA PHE A 313 16.34 -20.90 45.94
C PHE A 313 17.28 -21.71 45.06
N THR A 314 18.37 -21.07 44.60
CA THR A 314 19.44 -21.75 43.87
C THR A 314 20.21 -22.69 44.81
N LYS A 315 20.95 -23.65 44.25
CA LYS A 315 21.80 -24.56 45.04
C LYS A 315 22.79 -23.80 45.93
N GLU A 316 23.36 -22.70 45.42
CA GLU A 316 24.25 -21.82 46.17
C GLU A 316 23.54 -21.20 47.38
N MET A 317 22.32 -20.68 47.20
CA MET A 317 21.53 -20.08 48.29
C MET A 317 21.15 -21.10 49.37
N TRP A 318 20.85 -22.34 48.99
CA TRP A 318 20.62 -23.43 49.96
C TRP A 318 21.88 -23.73 50.79
N VAL A 319 23.06 -23.76 50.15
CA VAL A 319 24.33 -23.95 50.84
C VAL A 319 24.62 -22.78 51.79
N PHE A 320 24.43 -21.53 51.35
CA PHE A 320 24.60 -20.36 52.22
C PHE A 320 23.64 -20.36 53.41
N THR A 321 22.36 -20.69 53.19
CA THR A 321 21.35 -20.78 54.26
C THR A 321 21.74 -21.83 55.29
N SER A 322 22.20 -23.00 54.83
CA SER A 322 22.69 -24.07 55.69
C SER A 322 23.95 -23.65 56.47
N ALA A 323 24.90 -22.96 55.83
CA ALA A 323 26.12 -22.48 56.48
C ALA A 323 25.81 -21.44 57.58
N ILE A 324 24.91 -20.49 57.31
CA ILE A 324 24.50 -19.49 58.30
C ILE A 324 23.79 -20.15 59.48
N LEU A 325 22.95 -21.17 59.24
CA LEU A 325 22.31 -21.96 60.29
C LEU A 325 23.34 -22.63 61.21
N PHE A 326 24.32 -23.34 60.65
CA PHE A 326 25.35 -23.98 61.47
C PHE A 326 26.23 -22.96 62.21
N TYR A 327 26.49 -21.81 61.60
CA TYR A 327 27.20 -20.72 62.25
C TYR A 327 26.42 -20.17 63.46
N THR A 328 25.12 -19.93 63.34
CA THR A 328 24.31 -19.44 64.46
C THR A 328 24.14 -20.48 65.55
N VAL A 329 23.99 -21.76 65.22
CA VAL A 329 24.04 -22.88 66.19
C VAL A 329 25.32 -22.82 67.01
N PHE A 330 26.46 -22.67 66.34
CA PHE A 330 27.76 -22.65 66.99
C PHE A 330 27.92 -21.43 67.92
N ILE A 331 27.51 -20.24 67.48
CA ILE A 331 27.58 -19.02 68.30
C ILE A 331 26.65 -19.10 69.51
N VAL A 332 25.41 -19.56 69.33
CA VAL A 332 24.46 -19.73 70.44
C VAL A 332 24.98 -20.76 71.44
N TRP A 333 25.48 -21.90 70.96
CA TRP A 333 26.10 -22.91 71.83
C TRP A 333 27.29 -22.35 72.61
N LEU A 334 28.19 -21.59 71.97
CA LEU A 334 29.36 -21.01 72.61
C LEU A 334 28.98 -20.03 73.74
N LEU A 335 27.96 -19.21 73.51
CA LEU A 335 27.51 -18.20 74.47
C LEU A 335 26.64 -18.75 75.61
N GLU A 336 25.78 -19.74 75.34
CA GLU A 336 24.87 -20.29 76.35
C GLU A 336 25.47 -21.44 77.17
N ARG A 337 26.50 -22.15 76.65
CA ARG A 337 27.15 -23.28 77.35
C ARG A 337 27.67 -22.93 78.75
N GLN A 338 28.02 -21.66 79.00
CA GLN A 338 28.51 -21.21 80.31
C GLN A 338 27.42 -20.62 81.21
N SER A 339 26.28 -20.21 80.66
CA SER A 339 25.31 -19.36 81.36
C SER A 339 23.95 -20.01 81.60
N ASN A 340 23.65 -21.13 80.92
CA ASN A 340 22.31 -21.70 80.91
C ASN A 340 22.29 -23.14 81.44
N PRO A 341 21.50 -23.45 82.49
CA PRO A 341 21.38 -24.80 83.04
C PRO A 341 20.74 -25.79 82.06
N GLU A 342 19.96 -25.33 81.07
CA GLU A 342 19.41 -26.19 80.01
C GLU A 342 20.48 -26.73 79.04
N PHE A 343 21.68 -26.14 79.06
CA PHE A 343 22.86 -26.59 78.31
C PHE A 343 23.83 -27.38 79.18
N GLU A 344 23.41 -27.94 80.32
CA GLU A 344 24.24 -28.83 81.14
C GLU A 344 24.23 -30.28 80.63
N GLY A 345 25.40 -30.91 80.56
CA GLY A 345 25.55 -32.33 80.17
C GLY A 345 26.68 -32.61 79.18
N PRO A 346 26.75 -33.83 78.62
CA PRO A 346 27.75 -34.21 77.62
C PRO A 346 27.66 -33.30 76.39
N TRP A 347 28.79 -33.02 75.75
CA TRP A 347 28.88 -32.07 74.62
C TRP A 347 27.89 -32.36 73.47
N ARG A 348 27.53 -33.63 73.24
CA ARG A 348 26.54 -34.04 72.24
C ARG A 348 25.13 -33.54 72.56
N ASN A 349 24.75 -33.55 73.83
CA ASN A 349 23.42 -33.10 74.27
C ASN A 349 23.33 -31.58 74.17
N GLN A 350 24.38 -30.84 74.55
CA GLN A 350 24.44 -29.39 74.42
C GLN A 350 24.30 -28.93 72.97
N LEU A 351 24.98 -29.61 72.04
CA LEU A 351 24.89 -29.31 70.62
C LEU A 351 23.52 -29.69 70.05
N ALA A 352 22.92 -30.79 70.52
CA ALA A 352 21.56 -31.18 70.15
C ALA A 352 20.53 -30.14 70.61
N THR A 353 20.66 -29.61 71.83
CA THR A 353 19.80 -28.52 72.33
C THR A 353 20.00 -27.25 71.50
N ALA A 354 21.23 -26.86 71.18
CA ALA A 354 21.51 -25.71 70.31
C ALA A 354 20.93 -25.86 68.89
N LEU A 355 21.06 -27.06 68.31
CA LEU A 355 20.49 -27.41 67.01
C LEU A 355 18.97 -27.39 67.04
N TRP A 356 18.36 -27.92 68.10
CA TRP A 356 16.92 -27.92 68.28
C TRP A 356 16.38 -26.49 68.44
N PHE A 357 17.02 -25.67 69.28
CA PHE A 357 16.69 -24.26 69.48
C PHE A 357 16.69 -23.46 68.16
N THR A 358 17.78 -23.55 67.41
CA THR A 358 17.94 -22.83 66.14
C THR A 358 17.02 -23.36 65.05
N TYR A 359 16.78 -24.68 65.00
CA TYR A 359 15.79 -25.26 64.11
C TYR A 359 14.36 -24.79 64.43
N SER A 360 13.95 -24.78 65.70
CA SER A 360 12.63 -24.27 66.12
C SER A 360 12.48 -22.76 65.84
N SER A 361 13.58 -22.00 65.91
CA SER A 361 13.54 -20.57 65.57
C SER A 361 13.25 -20.29 64.09
N LEU A 362 13.57 -21.20 63.17
CA LEU A 362 13.22 -21.07 61.74
C LEU A 362 11.69 -20.97 61.51
N PHE A 363 10.92 -21.61 62.40
CA PHE A 363 9.46 -21.65 62.36
C PHE A 363 8.81 -20.72 63.39
N PHE A 364 9.58 -19.82 64.01
CA PHE A 364 9.13 -18.96 65.11
C PHE A 364 8.55 -19.71 66.32
N THR A 365 8.92 -20.97 66.53
CA THR A 365 8.46 -21.81 67.65
C THR A 365 9.48 -21.86 68.79
N GLN A 366 10.01 -20.71 69.21
CA GLN A 366 10.99 -20.69 70.32
C GLN A 366 10.34 -21.08 71.65
N ARG A 367 10.82 -22.16 72.26
CA ARG A 367 10.37 -22.67 73.57
C ARG A 367 11.32 -22.40 74.73
N GLU A 368 12.61 -22.20 74.46
CA GLU A 368 13.67 -22.15 75.48
C GLU A 368 14.05 -20.72 75.85
N ARG A 369 14.35 -20.49 77.14
CA ARG A 369 14.67 -19.16 77.67
C ARG A 369 16.16 -18.88 77.54
N VAL A 370 16.50 -17.83 76.79
CA VAL A 370 17.88 -17.36 76.61
C VAL A 370 18.34 -16.56 77.84
N HIS A 371 19.44 -17.01 78.46
CA HIS A 371 19.93 -16.43 79.71
C HIS A 371 20.95 -15.29 79.51
N SER A 372 21.82 -15.35 78.49
CA SER A 372 22.85 -14.32 78.27
C SER A 372 22.32 -13.13 77.46
N ASN A 373 22.64 -11.91 77.91
CA ASN A 373 22.29 -10.67 77.19
C ASN A 373 22.93 -10.60 75.80
N TYR A 374 24.13 -11.18 75.62
CA TYR A 374 24.81 -11.24 74.31
C TYR A 374 24.08 -12.19 73.35
N THR A 375 23.65 -13.35 73.85
CA THR A 375 22.86 -14.31 73.06
C THR A 375 21.53 -13.70 72.62
N ARG A 376 20.87 -12.88 73.45
CA ARG A 376 19.64 -12.17 73.06
C ARG A 376 19.83 -11.27 71.85
N VAL A 377 20.94 -10.52 71.79
CA VAL A 377 21.25 -9.67 70.62
C VAL A 377 21.49 -10.54 69.38
N VAL A 378 22.27 -11.62 69.51
CA VAL A 378 22.53 -12.55 68.40
C VAL A 378 21.23 -13.19 67.89
N VAL A 379 20.34 -13.63 68.79
CA VAL A 379 19.05 -14.23 68.46
C VAL A 379 18.12 -13.22 67.79
N LEU A 380 18.10 -11.95 68.23
CA LEU A 380 17.33 -10.90 67.56
C LEU A 380 17.78 -10.68 66.11
N VAL A 381 19.09 -10.59 65.86
CA VAL A 381 19.63 -10.47 64.50
C VAL A 381 19.32 -11.72 63.68
N TRP A 382 19.45 -12.91 64.28
CA TRP A 382 19.11 -14.16 63.62
C TRP A 382 17.62 -14.25 63.24
N LEU A 383 16.70 -13.86 64.13
CA LEU A 383 15.26 -13.82 63.83
C LEU A 383 14.94 -12.87 62.67
N PHE A 384 15.66 -11.76 62.53
CA PHE A 384 15.54 -10.88 61.36
C PHE A 384 16.01 -11.57 60.06
N VAL A 385 17.11 -12.33 60.12
CA VAL A 385 17.58 -13.13 58.98
C VAL A 385 16.56 -14.21 58.60
N VAL A 386 16.02 -14.94 59.58
CA VAL A 386 14.98 -15.95 59.36
C VAL A 386 13.72 -15.34 58.74
N LEU A 387 13.29 -14.17 59.22
CA LEU A 387 12.15 -13.46 58.66
C LEU A 387 12.39 -13.14 57.18
N ALA A 388 13.56 -12.56 56.85
CA ALA A 388 13.91 -12.24 55.47
C ALA A 388 13.96 -13.50 54.57
N LEU A 389 14.58 -14.59 55.04
CA LEU A 389 14.65 -15.85 54.30
C LEU A 389 13.26 -16.44 54.03
N ASN A 390 12.40 -16.52 55.04
CA ASN A 390 11.04 -17.03 54.91
C ASN A 390 10.18 -16.15 53.99
N SER A 391 10.28 -14.83 54.11
CA SER A 391 9.58 -13.89 53.23
C SER A 391 10.04 -14.01 51.78
N SER A 392 11.35 -14.06 51.51
CA SER A 392 11.89 -14.22 50.15
C SER A 392 11.54 -15.58 49.54
N TYR A 393 11.62 -16.66 50.32
CA TYR A 393 11.22 -17.99 49.86
C TYR A 393 9.74 -18.01 49.45
N THR A 394 8.86 -17.46 50.30
CA THR A 394 7.41 -17.42 50.06
C THR A 394 7.07 -16.53 48.85
N ALA A 395 7.71 -15.38 48.71
CA ALA A 395 7.54 -14.48 47.57
C ALA A 395 7.95 -15.14 46.26
N ASN A 396 9.12 -15.80 46.22
CA ASN A 396 9.61 -16.49 45.03
C ASN A 396 8.74 -17.70 44.66
N LEU A 397 8.34 -18.50 45.66
CA LEU A 397 7.45 -19.64 45.43
C LEU A 397 6.10 -19.17 44.87
N SER A 398 5.52 -18.11 45.45
CA SER A 398 4.27 -17.50 44.98
C SER A 398 4.39 -16.95 43.55
N SER A 399 5.48 -16.25 43.23
CA SER A 399 5.77 -15.78 41.88
C SER A 399 5.86 -16.93 40.87
N MET A 400 6.53 -18.03 41.23
CA MET A 400 6.63 -19.22 40.37
C MET A 400 5.29 -19.95 40.18
N LEU A 401 4.41 -19.94 41.19
CA LEU A 401 3.07 -20.55 41.09
C LEU A 401 2.08 -19.67 40.30
N THR A 402 2.30 -18.36 40.30
CA THR A 402 1.44 -17.40 39.58
C THR A 402 1.83 -17.31 38.11
N VAL A 403 3.11 -17.52 37.78
CA VAL A 403 3.62 -17.51 36.40
C VAL A 403 3.91 -18.94 35.96
N SER A 404 2.91 -19.62 35.40
CA SER A 404 3.13 -20.85 34.63
C SER A 404 3.99 -20.53 33.41
N ARG A 405 5.32 -20.69 33.55
CA ARG A 405 6.23 -20.66 32.39
C ARG A 405 6.08 -21.97 31.64
N LEU A 406 5.35 -21.94 30.54
CA LEU A 406 5.42 -23.00 29.54
C LEU A 406 6.85 -22.98 28.98
N GLU A 407 7.67 -23.95 29.39
CA GLU A 407 9.00 -24.13 28.80
C GLU A 407 8.84 -24.68 27.38
N SER A 408 9.43 -23.99 26.40
CA SER A 408 9.38 -24.45 25.02
C SER A 408 10.29 -25.66 24.78
N SER A 409 9.87 -26.54 23.87
CA SER A 409 10.72 -27.61 23.36
C SER A 409 11.95 -27.06 22.65
N VAL A 410 11.75 -25.99 21.87
CA VAL A 410 12.75 -25.31 21.07
C VAL A 410 12.82 -23.84 21.45
N THR A 411 14.04 -23.33 21.64
CA THR A 411 14.28 -21.97 22.12
C THR A 411 14.52 -20.94 21.02
N ASN A 412 14.98 -21.33 19.81
CA ASN A 412 15.33 -20.34 18.79
C ASN A 412 15.38 -20.91 17.35
N VAL A 413 15.17 -20.05 16.36
CA VAL A 413 15.25 -20.40 14.92
C VAL A 413 16.62 -20.94 14.54
N GLU A 414 17.69 -20.40 15.13
CA GLU A 414 19.05 -20.91 14.92
C GLU A 414 19.21 -22.38 15.32
N TRP A 415 18.52 -22.80 16.39
CA TRP A 415 18.59 -24.18 16.85
C TRP A 415 17.94 -25.11 15.82
N LEU A 416 16.81 -24.73 15.24
CA LEU A 416 16.15 -25.51 14.16
C LEU A 416 17.08 -25.66 12.95
N ARG A 417 17.76 -24.57 12.57
CA ARG A 417 18.69 -24.57 11.44
C ARG A 417 19.92 -25.45 11.69
N ARG A 418 20.56 -25.32 12.86
CA ARG A 418 21.76 -26.10 13.20
C ARG A 418 21.49 -27.60 13.30
N ASN A 419 20.30 -27.98 13.79
CA ASN A 419 19.90 -29.38 13.92
C ASN A 419 19.25 -29.95 12.65
N ASN A 420 19.20 -29.19 11.56
CA ASN A 420 18.57 -29.61 10.31
C ASN A 420 17.13 -30.13 10.53
N ALA A 421 16.38 -29.45 11.41
CA ALA A 421 15.04 -29.83 11.81
C ALA A 421 14.04 -29.62 10.66
N LYS A 422 13.03 -30.49 10.58
CA LYS A 422 11.90 -30.33 9.65
C LYS A 422 10.93 -29.30 10.19
N VAL A 423 10.51 -28.37 9.34
CA VAL A 423 9.65 -27.23 9.71
C VAL A 423 8.43 -27.17 8.80
N GLY A 424 7.27 -26.87 9.37
CA GLY A 424 6.01 -26.71 8.64
C GLY A 424 5.78 -25.26 8.23
N CYS A 425 5.16 -25.04 7.07
CA CYS A 425 4.64 -23.75 6.64
C CYS A 425 3.44 -23.94 5.71
N ASP A 426 2.64 -22.88 5.55
CA ASP A 426 1.49 -22.90 4.65
C ASP A 426 1.93 -23.14 3.20
N ALA A 427 1.23 -24.03 2.52
CA ALA A 427 1.62 -24.48 1.18
C ALA A 427 1.60 -23.37 0.12
N ASP A 428 0.61 -22.48 0.25
CA ASP A 428 0.29 -21.41 -0.70
C ASP A 428 0.81 -20.03 -0.23
N SER A 429 1.56 -20.00 0.89
CA SER A 429 2.14 -18.77 1.44
C SER A 429 3.55 -18.50 0.93
N PHE A 430 3.91 -17.22 0.90
CA PHE A 430 5.28 -16.74 0.66
C PHE A 430 6.26 -17.14 1.77
N ILE A 431 5.77 -17.61 2.93
CA ILE A 431 6.61 -18.02 4.07
C ILE A 431 7.61 -19.09 3.65
N GLY A 432 7.22 -20.07 2.83
CA GLY A 432 8.14 -21.12 2.38
C GLY A 432 9.37 -20.54 1.67
N ASP A 433 9.15 -19.63 0.73
CA ASP A 433 10.22 -18.95 0.01
C ASP A 433 11.03 -18.04 0.95
N TYR A 434 10.38 -17.38 1.91
CA TYR A 434 11.05 -16.56 2.92
C TYR A 434 11.98 -17.39 3.82
N LEU A 435 11.56 -18.56 4.28
CA LEU A 435 12.37 -19.47 5.10
C LEU A 435 13.64 -19.91 4.36
N VAL A 436 13.54 -20.19 3.06
CA VAL A 436 14.68 -20.60 2.23
C VAL A 436 15.59 -19.42 1.89
N ASN A 437 15.03 -18.33 1.39
CA ASN A 437 15.79 -17.21 0.86
C ASN A 437 16.40 -16.34 1.97
N ASN A 438 15.65 -16.07 3.04
CA ASN A 438 16.03 -15.15 4.10
C ASN A 438 16.61 -15.90 5.32
N LEU A 439 15.91 -16.92 5.82
CA LEU A 439 16.35 -17.67 7.01
C LEU A 439 17.28 -18.86 6.71
N LYS A 440 17.58 -19.12 5.44
CA LYS A 440 18.54 -20.14 4.96
C LYS A 440 18.22 -21.56 5.42
N PHE A 441 16.93 -21.91 5.49
CA PHE A 441 16.51 -23.29 5.62
C PHE A 441 16.72 -24.06 4.30
N LYS A 442 16.96 -25.38 4.41
CA LYS A 442 17.04 -26.25 3.23
C LYS A 442 15.65 -26.61 2.75
N MET A 443 15.43 -26.58 1.44
CA MET A 443 14.14 -26.91 0.83
C MET A 443 13.61 -28.28 1.27
N ASP A 444 14.47 -29.30 1.37
CA ASP A 444 14.10 -30.66 1.78
C ASP A 444 13.57 -30.78 3.22
N ASN A 445 13.83 -29.77 4.06
CA ASN A 445 13.35 -29.73 5.44
C ASN A 445 12.02 -28.99 5.60
N LEU A 446 11.52 -28.34 4.54
CA LEU A 446 10.23 -27.66 4.57
C LEU A 446 9.11 -28.66 4.25
N LYS A 447 8.09 -28.67 5.10
CA LYS A 447 6.84 -29.40 4.86
C LYS A 447 5.73 -28.41 4.62
N LYS A 448 5.16 -28.44 3.41
CA LYS A 448 4.00 -27.63 3.04
C LYS A 448 2.74 -28.27 3.61
N ILE A 449 1.96 -27.48 4.35
CA ILE A 449 0.69 -27.89 4.96
C ILE A 449 -0.45 -27.13 4.28
N HIS A 450 -1.48 -27.84 3.86
CA HIS A 450 -2.58 -27.30 3.06
C HIS A 450 -3.83 -26.93 3.87
N SER A 451 -3.92 -27.39 5.11
CA SER A 451 -5.09 -27.23 5.97
C SER A 451 -4.65 -26.89 7.39
N GLU A 452 -5.35 -25.95 8.03
CA GLU A 452 -5.09 -25.53 9.40
C GLU A 452 -5.23 -26.69 10.39
N TYR A 453 -6.08 -27.67 10.05
CA TYR A 453 -6.40 -28.82 10.89
C TYR A 453 -5.31 -29.90 10.92
N ASP A 454 -4.36 -29.86 9.97
CA ASP A 454 -3.27 -30.85 9.91
C ASP A 454 -2.11 -30.49 10.85
N TYR A 455 -1.93 -29.20 11.16
CA TYR A 455 -0.83 -28.72 12.01
C TYR A 455 -0.69 -29.42 13.36
N PRO A 456 -1.77 -29.64 14.15
CA PRO A 456 -1.67 -30.33 15.43
C PRO A 456 -1.12 -31.76 15.29
N SER A 457 -1.60 -32.49 14.28
CA SER A 457 -1.19 -33.89 14.04
C SER A 457 0.28 -33.98 13.64
N GLU A 458 0.75 -33.03 12.83
CA GLU A 458 2.13 -32.96 12.33
C GLU A 458 3.13 -32.58 13.45
N LEU A 459 2.71 -31.68 14.35
CA LEU A 459 3.51 -31.28 15.53
C LEU A 459 3.57 -32.39 16.59
N GLN A 460 2.45 -33.08 16.85
CA GLN A 460 2.40 -34.15 17.86
C GLN A 460 3.16 -35.40 17.43
N THR A 461 3.08 -35.78 16.15
CA THR A 461 3.84 -36.92 15.59
C THR A 461 5.33 -36.63 15.41
N SER A 462 5.79 -35.39 15.71
CA SER A 462 7.17 -34.93 15.50
C SER A 462 7.62 -35.02 14.04
N ASN A 463 6.68 -35.02 13.08
CA ASN A 463 6.98 -34.91 11.66
C ASN A 463 7.55 -33.53 11.33
N ILE A 464 7.04 -32.50 12.01
CA ILE A 464 7.61 -31.15 12.05
C ILE A 464 7.99 -30.80 13.48
N THR A 465 9.11 -30.11 13.64
CA THR A 465 9.60 -29.66 14.95
C THR A 465 9.04 -28.29 15.32
N ALA A 466 8.71 -27.47 14.32
CA ALA A 466 8.09 -26.16 14.47
C ALA A 466 7.23 -25.84 13.25
N ALA A 467 6.18 -25.05 13.43
CA ALA A 467 5.39 -24.47 12.35
C ALA A 467 5.66 -22.97 12.25
N PHE A 468 5.86 -22.46 11.04
CA PHE A 468 6.02 -21.03 10.77
C PHE A 468 4.76 -20.50 10.10
N LEU A 469 4.11 -19.55 10.77
CA LEU A 469 2.85 -18.97 10.34
C LEU A 469 2.90 -17.44 10.43
N GLU A 470 2.02 -16.77 9.69
CA GLU A 470 1.74 -15.35 9.91
C GLU A 470 0.96 -15.17 11.23
N LEU A 471 1.19 -14.04 11.91
CA LEU A 471 0.55 -13.70 13.18
C LEU A 471 -0.98 -13.90 13.22
N PRO A 472 -1.76 -13.55 12.17
CA PRO A 472 -3.21 -13.79 12.19
C PRO A 472 -3.56 -15.27 12.24
N TYR A 473 -2.84 -16.10 11.49
CA TYR A 473 -3.01 -17.55 11.47
C TYR A 473 -2.58 -18.20 12.78
N GLU A 474 -1.50 -17.72 13.39
CA GLU A 474 -1.05 -18.17 14.71
C GLU A 474 -2.11 -17.92 15.79
N LYS A 475 -2.69 -16.71 15.82
CA LYS A 475 -3.79 -16.40 16.75
C LYS A 475 -5.00 -17.30 16.51
N ALA A 476 -5.37 -17.53 15.25
CA ALA A 476 -6.47 -18.43 14.90
C ALA A 476 -6.20 -19.88 15.33
N PHE A 477 -4.95 -20.35 15.17
CA PHE A 477 -4.50 -21.67 15.57
C PHE A 477 -4.53 -21.87 17.09
N LEU A 478 -3.97 -20.93 17.86
CA LEU A 478 -3.93 -21.01 19.33
C LEU A 478 -5.33 -20.92 19.95
N LEU A 479 -6.26 -20.18 19.33
CA LEU A 479 -7.66 -20.12 19.78
C LEU A 479 -8.38 -21.47 19.67
N GLU A 480 -8.03 -22.32 18.71
CA GLU A 480 -8.55 -23.68 18.61
C GLU A 480 -7.77 -24.68 19.47
N ASN A 481 -6.46 -24.44 19.60
CA ASN A 481 -5.52 -25.33 20.26
C ASN A 481 -4.98 -24.69 21.55
N CYS A 482 -5.89 -24.38 22.49
CA CYS A 482 -5.58 -23.60 23.70
C CYS A 482 -4.48 -24.19 24.60
N ASN A 483 -4.23 -25.50 24.53
CA ASN A 483 -3.31 -26.20 25.40
C ASN A 483 -2.27 -26.99 24.59
N GLY A 484 -1.00 -26.91 25.00
CA GLY A 484 0.07 -27.76 24.46
C GLY A 484 0.97 -27.13 23.40
N TYR A 485 0.74 -25.86 23.04
CA TYR A 485 1.56 -25.13 22.08
C TYR A 485 2.01 -23.78 22.62
N ILE A 486 3.17 -23.31 22.16
CA ILE A 486 3.71 -21.99 22.45
C ILE A 486 4.06 -21.35 21.12
N ALA A 487 3.61 -20.12 20.92
CA ALA A 487 4.04 -19.28 19.81
C ALA A 487 5.13 -18.30 20.26
N THR A 488 6.10 -18.06 19.38
CA THR A 488 7.13 -17.04 19.54
C THR A 488 7.08 -16.11 18.34
N GLU A 489 6.89 -14.81 18.59
CA GLU A 489 6.96 -13.79 17.55
C GLU A 489 8.42 -13.54 17.13
N LEU A 490 8.66 -13.48 15.82
CA LEU A 490 9.96 -13.14 15.27
C LEU A 490 10.05 -11.64 14.95
N PRO A 491 11.28 -11.08 14.89
CA PRO A 491 11.46 -9.66 14.59
C PRO A 491 10.99 -9.27 13.17
N ASP A 492 10.89 -10.24 12.27
CA ASP A 492 10.50 -10.03 10.87
C ASP A 492 9.03 -9.60 10.76
N ARG A 493 8.83 -8.39 10.21
CA ARG A 493 7.51 -7.78 9.99
C ARG A 493 7.15 -7.75 8.52
N PHE A 494 5.86 -7.94 8.24
CA PHE A 494 5.29 -7.81 6.90
C PHE A 494 4.30 -6.64 6.89
N GLY A 495 3.83 -6.24 5.70
CA GLY A 495 2.96 -5.07 5.57
C GLY A 495 1.54 -5.29 6.11
N GLY A 496 1.16 -6.51 6.51
CA GLY A 496 -0.19 -6.84 6.97
C GLY A 496 -1.12 -7.30 5.84
N PHE A 497 -2.35 -7.67 6.17
CA PHE A 497 -3.37 -7.98 5.17
C PHE A 497 -3.97 -6.70 4.61
N GLY A 498 -4.03 -6.60 3.28
CA GLY A 498 -4.62 -5.49 2.56
C GLY A 498 -5.34 -5.96 1.30
N PHE A 499 -6.33 -5.20 0.86
CA PHE A 499 -7.02 -5.46 -0.40
C PHE A 499 -6.29 -4.81 -1.56
N ILE A 500 -6.47 -5.34 -2.75
CA ILE A 500 -5.90 -4.80 -3.99
C ILE A 500 -7.03 -4.07 -4.71
N PRO A 501 -7.05 -2.72 -4.70
CA PRO A 501 -8.08 -1.95 -5.38
C PRO A 501 -7.86 -1.93 -6.89
N TYR A 502 -8.88 -1.48 -7.61
CA TYR A 502 -8.78 -1.20 -9.05
C TYR A 502 -7.76 -0.09 -9.29
N ALA A 503 -6.68 -0.44 -10.01
CA ALA A 503 -5.66 0.50 -10.40
C ALA A 503 -6.21 1.43 -11.50
N THR A 504 -6.75 2.60 -11.12
CA THR A 504 -6.85 3.69 -12.09
C THR A 504 -5.44 4.20 -12.33
N LYS A 505 -4.94 4.06 -13.56
CA LYS A 505 -3.70 4.71 -13.99
C LYS A 505 -3.82 6.21 -13.69
N GLN A 506 -3.25 6.65 -12.58
CA GLN A 506 -3.09 8.06 -12.28
C GLN A 506 -1.96 8.53 -13.19
N THR A 507 -2.33 8.94 -14.41
CA THR A 507 -1.44 9.76 -15.21
C THR A 507 -1.30 11.07 -14.44
N ASN A 508 -0.29 11.14 -13.57
CA ASN A 508 0.21 12.40 -13.06
C ASN A 508 0.70 13.18 -14.28
N THR A 509 -0.19 13.96 -14.86
CA THR A 509 0.15 15.09 -15.71
C THR A 509 0.27 16.28 -14.77
N ASP A 510 1.47 16.45 -14.22
CA ASP A 510 1.94 17.75 -13.72
C ASP A 510 2.35 18.64 -14.92
#